data_AF-A0A2T2UA35-F1
#
_entry.id   AF-A0A2T2UA35-F1
#
_cell.length_a   1.000
_cell.length_b   1.000
_cell.length_c   1.000
_cell.angle_alpha   90.00
_cell.angle_beta   90.00
_cell.angle_gamma   90.00
#
_symmetry.space_group_name_H-M   'P 1'
#
loop_
_entity.id
_entity.type
_entity.pdbx_description
1 polymer ?
#
loop_
_entity_poly.entity_id
_entity_poly.type
_entity_poly.pdbx_seq_one_letter_code
_entity_poly.pdbx_strand_id
1 'polypeptide(L)'
;MQTYPDGLEEKLGFDVIRDRLDGKLKSPLGQERLDGMRPARTMDWLREELDRVEELQAAFQYDDAVPLSNFYDLRSVLRRAAPEEAFVDPEDLKAVRLTLVTVRRLKQYFEDRARDSPRLADAVERITPLPDLEEHVASVLEEDATLRDDASEELLRLRRRIRKKENEL
;
A
#
# COMPACT_ATOMS: atom_id res chain seq x y z
N MET A 1 -20.70 -1.92 20.43
CA MET A 1 -20.29 -3.14 21.17
C MET A 1 -20.06 -2.69 22.59
N GLN A 2 -20.86 -3.16 23.55
CA GLN A 2 -20.68 -2.81 24.96
C GLN A 2 -19.55 -3.67 25.53
N THR A 3 -18.41 -3.05 25.79
CA THR A 3 -17.37 -3.61 26.64
C THR A 3 -17.76 -3.37 28.09
N TYR A 4 -17.54 -4.34 28.97
CA TYR A 4 -17.78 -4.19 30.40
C TYR A 4 -16.46 -4.41 31.16
N PRO A 5 -16.16 -3.57 32.18
CA PRO A 5 -16.88 -2.36 32.57
C PRO A 5 -16.70 -1.22 31.55
N ASP A 6 -17.52 -0.16 31.67
CA ASP A 6 -17.29 1.09 30.94
C ASP A 6 -15.86 1.61 31.22
N GLY A 7 -15.24 2.18 30.19
CA GLY A 7 -13.84 2.62 30.24
C GLY A 7 -12.84 1.45 30.33
N LEU A 8 -13.18 0.26 29.80
CA LEU A 8 -12.30 -0.92 29.82
C LEU A 8 -10.90 -0.62 29.28
N GLU A 9 -10.79 0.11 28.17
CA GLU A 9 -9.51 0.41 27.55
C GLU A 9 -8.63 1.26 28.46
N GLU A 10 -9.17 2.32 29.07
CA GLU A 10 -8.46 3.16 30.06
C GLU A 10 -8.01 2.35 31.28
N LYS A 11 -8.89 1.49 31.81
CA LYS A 11 -8.58 0.65 32.98
C LYS A 11 -7.46 -0.35 32.73
N LEU A 12 -7.34 -0.82 31.49
CA LEU A 12 -6.27 -1.72 31.06
C LEU A 12 -5.03 -0.96 30.55
N GLY A 13 -5.08 0.38 30.49
CA GLY A 13 -4.02 1.21 29.90
C GLY A 13 -3.85 1.02 28.39
N PHE A 14 -4.89 0.50 27.72
CA PHE A 14 -4.87 0.22 26.28
C PHE A 14 -5.00 1.51 25.45
N ASP A 15 -5.63 2.54 26.00
CA ASP A 15 -5.64 3.91 25.47
C ASP A 15 -4.22 4.42 25.21
N VAL A 16 -3.31 4.27 26.18
CA VAL A 16 -1.89 4.66 26.04
C VAL A 16 -1.19 3.86 24.94
N ILE A 17 -1.54 2.59 24.77
CA ILE A 17 -0.98 1.76 23.69
C ILE A 17 -1.48 2.26 22.32
N ARG A 18 -2.77 2.61 22.20
CA ARG A 18 -3.33 3.16 20.97
C ARG A 18 -2.67 4.47 20.59
N ASP A 19 -2.49 5.39 21.53
CA ASP A 19 -1.81 6.67 21.29
C ASP A 19 -0.36 6.47 20.80
N ARG A 20 0.35 5.48 21.35
CA ARG A 20 1.69 5.14 20.89
C ARG A 20 1.69 4.52 19.49
N LEU A 21 0.69 3.70 19.17
CA LEU A 21 0.56 3.09 17.85
C LEU A 21 0.23 4.14 16.79
N ASP A 22 -0.63 5.11 17.11
CA ASP A 22 -1.04 6.22 16.24
C ASP A 22 0.18 6.92 15.62
N GLY A 23 1.14 7.31 16.46
CA GLY A 23 2.40 7.93 16.03
C GLY A 23 3.37 7.01 15.26
N LYS A 24 3.02 5.74 15.02
CA LYS A 24 3.82 4.76 14.27
C LYS A 24 3.16 4.30 12.97
N LEU A 25 1.91 4.69 12.73
CA LEU A 25 1.20 4.32 11.52
C LEU A 25 1.85 4.95 10.28
N LYS A 26 1.89 4.18 9.19
CA LYS A 26 2.52 4.59 7.92
C LYS A 26 1.52 4.88 6.80
N SER A 27 0.23 4.73 7.07
CA SER A 27 -0.81 4.95 6.05
C SER A 27 -2.16 5.30 6.68
N PRO A 28 -3.04 6.01 5.92
CA PRO A 28 -4.43 6.22 6.31
C PRO A 28 -5.20 4.92 6.56
N LEU A 29 -4.86 3.84 5.84
CA LEU A 29 -5.45 2.51 6.04
C LEU A 29 -5.10 1.94 7.42
N GLY A 30 -3.88 2.20 7.91
CA GLY A 30 -3.47 1.87 9.26
C GLY A 30 -4.28 2.65 10.31
N GLN A 31 -4.54 3.94 10.04
CA GLN A 31 -5.35 4.79 10.92
C GLN A 31 -6.77 4.25 11.03
N GLU A 32 -7.41 3.99 9.90
CA GLU A 32 -8.76 3.42 9.87
C GLU A 32 -8.83 2.07 10.61
N ARG A 33 -7.80 1.24 10.50
CA ARG A 33 -7.71 -0.02 11.24
C ARG A 33 -7.54 0.22 12.75
N LEU A 34 -6.73 1.19 13.15
CA LEU A 34 -6.55 1.56 14.56
C LEU A 34 -7.85 2.10 15.14
N ASP A 35 -8.53 3.04 14.47
CA ASP A 35 -9.80 3.63 14.92
C ASP A 35 -10.93 2.59 15.01
N GLY A 36 -10.92 1.64 14.06
CA GLY A 36 -11.85 0.51 14.00
C GLY A 36 -11.56 -0.61 14.99
N MET A 37 -10.40 -0.62 15.65
CA MET A 37 -9.98 -1.72 16.53
C MET A 37 -10.91 -1.87 17.73
N ARG A 38 -11.28 -3.11 18.03
CA ARG A 38 -12.13 -3.50 19.17
C ARG A 38 -11.50 -4.71 19.87
N PRO A 39 -11.80 -4.94 21.15
CA PRO A 39 -11.34 -6.14 21.84
C PRO A 39 -11.74 -7.42 21.10
N ALA A 40 -10.82 -8.39 21.09
CA ALA A 40 -11.05 -9.70 20.49
C ALA A 40 -12.29 -10.38 21.10
N ARG A 41 -13.06 -11.07 20.26
CA ARG A 41 -14.27 -11.79 20.69
C ARG A 41 -14.03 -13.26 21.01
N THR A 42 -12.96 -13.83 20.47
CA THR A 42 -12.60 -15.23 20.65
C THR A 42 -11.10 -15.35 20.86
N MET A 43 -10.70 -16.36 21.63
CA MET A 43 -9.28 -16.66 21.84
C MET A 43 -8.60 -17.11 20.56
N ASP A 44 -9.31 -17.82 19.68
CA ASP A 44 -8.72 -18.31 18.43
C ASP A 44 -8.36 -17.17 17.50
N TRP A 45 -9.25 -16.19 17.32
CA TRP A 45 -8.95 -14.98 16.55
C TRP A 45 -7.77 -14.20 17.15
N LEU A 46 -7.73 -14.07 18.49
CA LEU A 46 -6.64 -13.37 19.17
C LEU A 46 -5.30 -14.07 18.94
N ARG A 47 -5.25 -15.40 19.06
CA ARG A 47 -4.04 -16.19 18.79
C ARG A 47 -3.58 -16.02 17.36
N GLU A 48 -4.48 -16.10 16.38
CA GLU A 48 -4.13 -15.90 14.97
C GLU A 48 -3.53 -14.51 14.69
N GLU A 49 -4.08 -13.45 15.27
CA GLU A 49 -3.51 -12.11 15.12
C GLU A 49 -2.17 -11.96 15.84
N LEU A 50 -2.00 -12.56 17.02
CA LEU A 50 -0.72 -12.54 17.74
C LEU A 50 0.36 -13.31 16.99
N ASP A 51 0.04 -14.48 16.46
CA ASP A 51 0.96 -15.27 15.62
C ASP A 51 1.43 -14.44 14.41
N ARG A 52 0.53 -13.70 13.73
CA ARG A 52 0.91 -12.79 12.63
C ARG A 52 1.86 -11.68 13.08
N VAL A 53 1.67 -11.14 14.29
CA VAL A 53 2.55 -10.12 14.87
C VAL A 53 3.91 -10.72 15.19
N GLU A 54 3.97 -11.92 15.75
CA GLU A 54 5.21 -12.64 16.06
C GLU A 54 5.99 -12.97 14.78
N GLU A 55 5.33 -13.49 13.74
CA GLU A 55 5.94 -13.73 12.43
C GLU A 55 6.52 -12.42 11.84
N LEU A 56 5.76 -11.32 11.91
CA LEU A 56 6.24 -10.04 11.38
C LEU A 56 7.42 -9.47 12.18
N GLN A 57 7.41 -9.65 13.50
CA GLN A 57 8.53 -9.26 14.35
C GLN A 57 9.79 -10.06 14.04
N ALA A 58 9.66 -11.38 13.81
CA ALA A 58 10.76 -12.23 13.41
C ALA A 58 11.35 -11.79 12.06
N ALA A 59 10.49 -11.49 11.07
CA ALA A 59 10.91 -10.97 9.77
C ALA A 59 11.68 -9.64 9.87
N PHE A 60 11.36 -8.77 10.83
CA PHE A 60 12.15 -7.55 11.07
C PHE A 60 13.50 -7.78 11.74
N GLN A 61 13.68 -8.88 12.47
CA GLN A 61 14.88 -9.15 13.27
C GLN A 61 15.93 -9.97 12.52
N TYR A 62 15.50 -10.92 11.69
CA TYR A 62 16.38 -11.98 11.17
C TYR A 62 16.47 -12.02 9.65
N ASP A 63 15.65 -11.27 8.93
CA ASP A 63 15.50 -11.34 7.47
C ASP A 63 15.86 -10.04 6.73
N ASP A 64 15.84 -10.12 5.40
CA ASP A 64 15.84 -8.96 4.52
C ASP A 64 14.71 -7.99 4.88
N ALA A 65 14.91 -6.71 4.56
CA ALA A 65 13.95 -5.65 4.90
C ALA A 65 12.55 -5.93 4.34
N VAL A 66 11.56 -6.06 5.23
CA VAL A 66 10.16 -6.28 4.86
C VAL A 66 9.65 -5.10 4.01
N PRO A 67 9.09 -5.33 2.81
CA PRO A 67 8.68 -4.27 1.88
C PRO A 67 7.36 -3.60 2.33
N LEU A 68 7.43 -2.77 3.37
CA LEU A 68 6.27 -2.09 3.99
C LEU A 68 6.26 -0.58 3.74
N SER A 69 6.58 -0.16 2.52
CA SER A 69 6.53 1.23 2.06
C SER A 69 5.30 1.49 1.18
N ASN A 70 4.90 2.75 0.97
CA ASN A 70 3.99 3.14 -0.12
C ASN A 70 2.59 2.49 -0.12
N PHE A 71 1.96 2.40 1.04
CA PHE A 71 0.54 2.03 1.17
C PHE A 71 -0.34 3.27 1.05
N TYR A 72 -0.67 3.65 -0.20
CA TYR A 72 -1.59 4.73 -0.49
C TYR A 72 -3.05 4.26 -0.37
N ASP A 73 -3.95 5.12 0.08
CA ASP A 73 -5.38 4.86 -0.01
C ASP A 73 -5.87 5.19 -1.43
N LEU A 74 -6.00 4.15 -2.25
CA LEU A 74 -6.40 4.28 -3.65
C LEU A 74 -7.92 4.31 -3.85
N ARG A 75 -8.74 4.21 -2.78
CA ARG A 75 -10.21 4.11 -2.93
C ARG A 75 -10.82 5.30 -3.68
N SER A 76 -10.33 6.52 -3.41
CA SER A 76 -10.77 7.73 -4.12
C SER A 76 -10.32 7.75 -5.57
N VAL A 77 -9.04 7.42 -5.81
CA VAL A 77 -8.44 7.34 -7.15
C VAL A 77 -9.19 6.36 -8.03
N LEU A 78 -9.41 5.14 -7.55
CA LEU A 78 -10.11 4.08 -8.29
C LEU A 78 -11.57 4.45 -8.59
N ARG A 79 -12.26 5.15 -7.68
CA ARG A 79 -13.62 5.66 -7.94
C ARG A 79 -13.64 6.74 -9.02
N ARG A 80 -12.66 7.65 -9.02
CA ARG A 80 -12.54 8.69 -10.05
C ARG A 80 -12.15 8.12 -11.41
N ALA A 81 -11.34 7.07 -11.42
CA ALA A 81 -10.88 6.39 -12.64
C ALA A 81 -11.89 5.38 -13.23
N ALA A 82 -13.00 5.10 -12.54
CA ALA A 82 -13.97 4.09 -12.96
C ALA A 82 -14.76 4.43 -14.25
N PRO A 83 -15.19 5.69 -14.48
CA PRO A 83 -15.84 6.06 -15.75
C PRO A 83 -14.89 5.89 -16.93
N GLU A 84 -15.44 5.47 -18.08
CA GLU A 84 -14.68 5.49 -19.34
C GLU A 84 -14.21 6.92 -19.65
N GLU A 85 -13.00 7.04 -20.21
CA GLU A 85 -12.33 8.32 -20.52
C GLU A 85 -12.01 9.21 -19.31
N ALA A 86 -12.12 8.70 -18.08
CA ALA A 86 -11.75 9.45 -16.89
C ALA A 86 -10.27 9.85 -16.92
N PHE A 87 -10.02 11.13 -16.63
CA PHE A 87 -8.66 11.62 -16.41
C PHE A 87 -8.17 11.20 -15.02
N VAL A 88 -6.94 10.69 -14.95
CA VAL A 88 -6.25 10.34 -13.71
C VAL A 88 -5.00 11.19 -13.60
N ASP A 89 -4.84 11.85 -12.45
CA ASP A 89 -3.68 12.70 -12.19
C ASP A 89 -2.37 11.88 -12.22
N PRO A 90 -1.25 12.43 -12.72
CA PRO A 90 0.04 11.73 -12.72
C PRO A 90 0.50 11.25 -11.34
N GLU A 91 0.26 12.05 -10.29
CA GLU A 91 0.56 11.69 -8.90
C GLU A 91 -0.26 10.49 -8.41
N ASP A 92 -1.53 10.42 -8.82
CA ASP A 92 -2.40 9.28 -8.51
C ASP A 92 -1.90 8.01 -9.20
N LEU A 93 -1.53 8.09 -10.48
CA LEU A 93 -0.96 6.97 -11.22
C LEU A 93 0.37 6.49 -10.61
N LYS A 94 1.22 7.43 -10.17
CA LYS A 94 2.43 7.11 -9.41
C LYS A 94 2.10 6.39 -8.10
N ALA A 95 1.13 6.87 -7.33
CA ALA A 95 0.67 6.22 -6.11
C ALA A 95 0.18 4.79 -6.38
N VAL A 96 -0.63 4.59 -7.44
CA VAL A 96 -1.08 3.27 -7.89
C VAL A 96 0.11 2.36 -8.18
N ARG A 97 1.07 2.81 -9.02
CA ARG A 97 2.26 2.02 -9.36
C ARG A 97 3.08 1.65 -8.13
N LEU A 98 3.35 2.60 -7.23
CA LEU A 98 4.13 2.34 -6.02
C LEU A 98 3.45 1.35 -5.08
N THR A 99 2.11 1.41 -4.96
CA THR A 99 1.35 0.41 -4.22
C THR A 99 1.41 -0.96 -4.90
N LEU A 100 1.26 -1.05 -6.23
CA LEU A 100 1.39 -2.31 -6.99
C LEU A 100 2.76 -2.96 -6.80
N VAL A 101 3.84 -2.18 -6.91
CA VAL A 101 5.21 -2.64 -6.67
C VAL A 101 5.34 -3.19 -5.24
N THR A 102 4.81 -2.47 -4.26
CA THR A 102 4.90 -2.86 -2.85
C THR A 102 4.17 -4.16 -2.60
N VAL A 103 2.90 -4.27 -3.01
CA VAL A 103 2.10 -5.49 -2.74
C VAL A 103 2.66 -6.71 -3.47
N ARG A 104 3.22 -6.53 -4.68
CA ARG A 104 3.90 -7.61 -5.41
C ARG A 104 5.15 -8.08 -4.66
N ARG A 105 6.00 -7.15 -4.21
CA ARG A 105 7.20 -7.48 -3.41
C ARG A 105 6.84 -8.11 -2.07
N LEU A 106 5.80 -7.62 -1.41
CA LEU A 106 5.31 -8.17 -0.15
C LEU A 106 4.78 -9.59 -0.30
N LYS A 107 4.03 -9.85 -1.37
CA LYS A 107 3.56 -11.19 -1.71
C LYS A 107 4.74 -12.14 -1.91
N GLN A 108 5.67 -11.78 -2.79
CA GLN A 108 6.86 -12.60 -3.05
C GLN A 108 7.67 -12.84 -1.76
N TYR A 109 7.87 -11.81 -0.95
CA TYR A 109 8.65 -11.91 0.30
C TYR A 109 8.12 -12.99 1.25
N PHE A 110 6.81 -13.05 1.45
CA PHE A 110 6.20 -14.03 2.36
C PHE A 110 5.90 -15.38 1.69
N GLU A 111 5.71 -15.44 0.38
CA GLU A 111 5.64 -16.70 -0.36
C GLU A 111 6.98 -17.46 -0.26
N ASP A 112 8.11 -16.77 -0.44
CA ASP A 112 9.45 -17.35 -0.31
C ASP A 112 9.75 -17.83 1.12
N ARG A 113 8.98 -17.34 2.11
CA ARG A 113 9.11 -17.62 3.54
C ARG A 113 7.91 -18.36 4.13
N ALA A 114 7.09 -19.01 3.30
CA ALA A 114 5.85 -19.64 3.75
C ALA A 114 6.05 -20.71 4.84
N ARG A 115 7.26 -21.28 4.95
CA ARG A 115 7.61 -22.22 6.03
C ARG A 115 7.79 -21.53 7.38
N ASP A 116 8.42 -20.36 7.39
CA ASP A 116 8.81 -19.63 8.60
C ASP A 116 7.75 -18.60 9.00
N SER A 117 6.93 -18.14 8.06
CA SER A 117 5.82 -17.19 8.28
C SER A 117 4.54 -17.63 7.57
N PRO A 118 3.97 -18.80 7.92
CA PRO A 118 2.81 -19.35 7.25
C PRO A 118 1.58 -18.43 7.32
N ARG A 119 1.32 -17.75 8.45
CA ARG A 119 0.13 -16.91 8.56
C ARG A 119 0.24 -15.63 7.74
N LEU A 120 1.44 -15.08 7.58
CA LEU A 120 1.69 -13.94 6.70
C LEU A 120 1.67 -14.36 5.23
N ALA A 121 2.16 -15.56 4.89
CA ALA A 121 2.00 -16.14 3.55
C ALA A 121 0.51 -16.27 3.17
N ASP A 122 -0.32 -16.79 4.07
CA ASP A 122 -1.76 -16.86 3.88
C ASP A 122 -2.39 -15.45 3.74
N ALA A 123 -1.90 -14.47 4.52
CA ALA A 123 -2.42 -13.11 4.47
C ALA A 123 -2.16 -12.42 3.11
N VAL A 124 -1.01 -12.69 2.48
CA VAL A 124 -0.66 -12.13 1.16
C VAL A 124 -1.18 -12.96 -0.01
N GLU A 125 -1.69 -14.17 0.22
CA GLU A 125 -2.20 -15.05 -0.84
C GLU A 125 -3.24 -14.33 -1.71
N ARG A 126 -4.13 -13.56 -1.07
CA ARG A 126 -5.21 -12.79 -1.70
C ARG A 126 -4.74 -11.63 -2.57
N ILE A 127 -3.46 -11.26 -2.52
CA ILE A 127 -2.90 -10.21 -3.36
C ILE A 127 -2.74 -10.76 -4.78
N THR A 128 -3.32 -10.07 -5.76
CA THR A 128 -3.11 -10.36 -7.18
C THR A 128 -2.12 -9.35 -7.75
N PRO A 129 -0.87 -9.76 -8.09
CA PRO A 129 0.06 -8.89 -8.78
C PRO A 129 -0.49 -8.49 -10.16
N LEU A 130 -0.27 -7.24 -10.54
CA LEU A 130 -0.67 -6.70 -11.85
C LEU A 130 0.56 -6.16 -12.59
N PRO A 131 1.50 -7.04 -13.01
CA PRO A 131 2.77 -6.62 -13.61
C PRO A 131 2.58 -5.81 -14.88
N ASP A 132 1.62 -6.17 -15.73
CA ASP A 132 1.34 -5.45 -16.98
C ASP A 132 0.90 -4.01 -16.72
N LEU A 133 0.07 -3.79 -15.70
CA LEU A 133 -0.36 -2.44 -15.29
C LEU A 133 0.81 -1.66 -14.68
N GLU A 134 1.63 -2.31 -13.85
CA GLU A 134 2.81 -1.71 -13.26
C GLU A 134 3.80 -1.23 -14.35
N GLU A 135 4.07 -2.08 -15.34
CA GLU A 135 4.94 -1.79 -16.49
C GLU A 135 4.33 -0.71 -17.38
N HIS A 136 3.02 -0.78 -17.64
CA HIS A 136 2.35 0.24 -18.44
C HIS A 136 2.48 1.63 -17.80
N VAL A 137 2.21 1.75 -16.50
CA VAL A 137 2.37 3.04 -15.79
C VAL A 137 3.83 3.49 -15.81
N ALA A 138 4.79 2.57 -15.66
CA ALA A 138 6.23 2.89 -15.76
C ALA A 138 6.66 3.37 -17.16
N SER A 139 5.96 2.93 -18.21
CA SER A 139 6.24 3.33 -19.59
C SER A 139 5.79 4.75 -19.92
N VAL A 140 4.86 5.32 -19.15
CA VAL A 140 4.26 6.64 -19.40
C VAL A 140 4.68 7.72 -18.40
N LEU A 141 5.11 7.33 -17.20
CA LEU A 141 5.53 8.24 -16.12
C LEU A 141 6.97 8.03 -15.70
N GLU A 142 7.65 9.12 -15.38
CA GLU A 142 8.93 9.15 -14.67
C GLU A 142 8.73 8.95 -13.16
N GLU A 143 9.82 8.77 -12.42
CA GLU A 143 9.78 8.52 -10.98
C GLU A 143 9.24 9.70 -10.16
N ASP A 144 9.37 10.92 -10.68
CA ASP A 144 8.89 12.16 -10.09
C ASP A 144 7.42 12.50 -10.45
N ALA A 145 6.69 11.55 -11.08
CA ALA A 145 5.36 11.75 -11.66
C ALA A 145 5.31 12.65 -12.91
N THR A 146 6.45 12.98 -13.51
CA THR A 146 6.47 13.69 -14.78
C THR A 146 6.03 12.75 -15.91
N LEU A 147 5.15 13.23 -16.79
CA LEU A 147 4.76 12.49 -17.98
C LEU A 147 5.90 12.48 -18.99
N ARG A 148 6.32 11.27 -19.36
CA ARG A 148 7.41 11.07 -20.31
C ARG A 148 7.11 11.68 -21.67
N ASP A 149 8.15 12.17 -22.33
CA ASP A 149 8.06 12.72 -23.70
C ASP A 149 7.53 11.68 -24.71
N ASP A 150 7.86 10.41 -24.47
CA ASP A 150 7.60 9.26 -25.32
C ASP A 150 6.40 8.42 -24.87
N ALA A 151 5.58 8.92 -23.93
CA ALA A 151 4.40 8.23 -23.43
C ALA A 151 3.39 7.84 -24.53
N SER A 152 3.42 8.53 -25.67
CA SER A 152 2.79 8.08 -26.91
C SER A 152 3.59 8.56 -28.13
N GLU A 153 3.44 7.88 -29.27
CA GLU A 153 4.07 8.32 -30.51
C GLU A 153 3.65 9.75 -30.90
N GLU A 154 2.38 10.09 -30.70
CA GLU A 154 1.85 11.40 -31.05
C GLU A 154 2.39 12.48 -30.12
N LEU A 155 2.47 12.22 -28.82
CA LEU A 155 3.08 13.15 -27.86
C LEU A 155 4.55 13.40 -28.20
N LEU A 156 5.30 12.35 -28.54
CA LEU A 156 6.70 12.46 -28.94
C LEU A 156 6.86 13.32 -30.19
N ARG A 157 5.99 13.13 -31.20
CA ARG A 157 5.98 13.94 -32.44
C ARG A 157 5.68 15.40 -32.12
N LEU A 158 4.69 15.68 -31.28
CA LEU A 158 4.30 17.04 -30.90
C LEU A 158 5.40 17.76 -30.11
N ARG A 159 5.98 17.12 -29.09
CA ARG A 159 7.09 17.71 -28.29
C ARG A 159 8.32 17.99 -29.15
N ARG A 160 8.66 17.10 -30.09
CA ARG A 160 9.75 17.35 -31.07
C ARG A 160 9.49 18.57 -31.95
N ARG A 161 8.24 18.76 -32.41
CA ARG A 161 7.86 19.93 -33.23
C ARG A 161 7.94 21.23 -32.44
N ILE A 162 7.56 21.23 -31.17
CA ILE A 162 7.66 22.39 -30.27
C ILE A 162 9.13 22.78 -30.10
N ARG A 163 9.99 21.84 -29.69
CA ARG A 163 11.43 22.09 -29.51
C ARG A 163 12.10 22.60 -30.79
N LYS A 164 11.72 22.09 -31.96
CA LYS A 164 12.25 22.55 -33.24
C LYS A 164 11.90 24.03 -33.49
N LYS A 165 10.66 24.44 -33.24
CA LYS A 165 10.22 25.83 -33.42
C LYS A 165 10.87 26.79 -32.40
N GLU A 166 11.07 26.34 -31.17
CA GLU A 166 11.74 27.14 -30.13
C GLU A 166 13.20 27.43 -30.48
N ASN A 167 13.90 26.49 -31.14
CA ASN A 167 15.28 26.68 -31.58
C ASN A 167 15.42 27.54 -32.85
N GLU A 168 14.32 27.81 -33.56
CA GLU A 168 14.28 28.66 -34.77
C GLU A 168 14.03 30.14 -34.43
N LEU A 169 13.76 30.46 -33.16
CA LEU A 169 13.61 31.82 -32.59
C LEU A 169 14.90 32.30 -31.94
#